data_AF-A0A7T4UIU0-F1
#
_entry.id   AF-A0A7T4UIU0-F1
#
_cell.length_a   1.000
_cell.length_b   1.000
_cell.length_c   1.000
_cell.angle_alpha   90.00
_cell.angle_beta   90.00
_cell.angle_gamma   90.00
#
_symmetry.space_group_name_H-M   'P 1'
#
loop_
_entity.id
_entity.type
_entity.pdbx_description
1 polymer ?
#
loop_
_entity_poly.entity_id
_entity_poly.type
_entity_poly.pdbx_seq_one_letter_code
_entity_poly.pdbx_strand_id
1 'polypeptide(L)'
;MMGCFAGKIIKENARINPNRVFRDLIAIGFICLLAGVLLHFQMPIIKRIWTGSMTLFSGGICFILMAIFYYVIDVKKVVKPFRWLKIYGMNSIVAYFIGEFVNFRSVIHSLTFGLENQWPELAPIILTAGNFYIVFLILYLLYKNKYFVKI
;
A
#
# COMPACT_ATOMS: atom_id res chain seq x y z
N MET A 1 13.11 10.90 -1.51
CA MET A 1 13.86 11.14 -0.25
C MET A 1 12.96 11.39 0.97
N MET A 2 11.82 12.10 0.84
CA MET A 2 10.90 12.35 1.96
C MET A 2 10.48 11.11 2.76
N GLY A 3 10.24 9.97 2.10
CA GLY A 3 9.91 8.71 2.80
C GLY A 3 11.05 8.17 3.67
N CYS A 4 12.32 8.38 3.29
CA CYS A 4 13.46 7.99 4.12
C CYS A 4 13.55 8.87 5.38
N PHE A 5 13.27 10.16 5.24
CA PHE A 5 13.17 11.07 6.39
C PHE A 5 12.05 10.66 7.36
N ALA A 6 10.86 10.34 6.84
CA ALA A 6 9.76 9.81 7.66
C ALA A 6 10.19 8.55 8.44
N GLY A 7 10.84 7.61 7.74
CA GLY A 7 11.36 6.38 8.35
C GLY A 7 12.43 6.62 9.41
N LYS A 8 13.32 7.59 9.20
CA LYS A 8 14.35 7.99 10.17
C LYS A 8 13.72 8.57 11.44
N ILE A 9 12.76 9.50 11.30
CA ILE A 9 12.02 10.09 12.42
C ILE A 9 11.35 9.01 13.27
N ILE A 10 10.68 8.05 12.61
CA ILE A 10 10.05 6.92 13.31
C ILE A 10 11.12 6.07 14.01
N LYS A 11 12.18 5.67 13.32
CA LYS A 11 13.21 4.77 13.87
C LYS A 11 13.91 5.36 15.09
N GLU A 12 14.21 6.66 15.09
CA GLU A 12 14.93 7.33 16.16
C GLU A 12 14.04 7.62 17.38
N ASN A 13 12.80 8.04 17.16
CA ASN A 13 11.95 8.57 18.22
C ASN A 13 10.84 7.62 18.70
N ALA A 14 10.54 6.54 17.96
CA ALA A 14 9.43 5.63 18.30
C ALA A 14 9.62 4.92 19.65
N ARG A 15 10.86 4.64 20.05
CA ARG A 15 11.17 3.99 21.33
C ARG A 15 11.06 4.91 22.53
N ILE A 16 11.26 6.22 22.31
CA ILE A 16 11.32 7.21 23.38
C ILE A 16 9.91 7.77 23.62
N ASN A 17 9.25 8.25 22.57
CA ASN A 17 7.93 8.89 22.68
C ASN A 17 7.10 8.67 21.40
N PRO A 18 6.31 7.60 21.31
CA PRO A 18 5.58 7.28 20.09
C PRO A 18 4.49 8.32 19.76
N ASN A 19 3.85 8.92 20.76
CA ASN A 19 2.89 10.01 20.53
C ASN A 19 3.53 11.28 19.94
N ARG A 20 4.82 11.52 20.20
CA ARG A 20 5.55 12.66 19.63
C ARG A 20 5.83 12.43 18.14
N VAL A 21 6.26 11.22 17.77
CA VAL A 21 6.45 10.82 16.37
C VAL A 21 5.19 11.06 15.54
N PHE A 22 4.03 10.68 16.07
CA PHE A 22 2.75 10.93 15.41
C PHE A 22 2.49 12.42 15.16
N ARG A 23 2.70 13.26 16.18
CA ARG A 23 2.51 14.72 16.07
C ARG A 23 3.48 15.33 15.06
N ASP A 24 4.74 14.92 15.09
CA ASP A 24 5.78 15.44 14.19
C ASP A 24 5.47 15.06 12.74
N LEU A 25 5.07 13.80 12.47
CA LEU A 25 4.68 13.36 11.12
C LEU A 25 3.43 14.09 10.61
N ILE A 26 2.42 14.29 11.45
CA ILE A 26 1.24 15.07 11.08
C ILE A 26 1.60 16.53 10.82
N ALA A 27 2.38 17.16 11.68
CA ALA A 27 2.79 18.55 11.53
C ALA A 27 3.57 18.76 10.22
N ILE A 28 4.57 17.91 9.95
CA ILE A 28 5.33 17.94 8.70
C ILE A 28 4.41 17.71 7.50
N GLY A 29 3.48 16.75 7.59
CA GLY A 29 2.51 16.47 6.53
C GLY A 29 1.62 17.67 6.21
N PHE A 30 1.07 18.34 7.22
CA PHE A 30 0.28 19.56 7.05
C PHE A 30 1.11 20.72 6.49
N ILE A 31 2.33 20.92 6.97
CA ILE A 31 3.23 21.96 6.46
C ILE A 31 3.52 21.72 4.97
N CYS A 32 3.82 20.48 4.57
CA CYS A 32 4.05 20.13 3.17
C CYS A 32 2.80 20.31 2.30
N LEU A 33 1.61 19.97 2.82
CA LEU A 33 0.35 20.19 2.12
C LEU A 33 0.06 21.67 1.91
N LEU A 34 0.16 22.48 2.97
CA LEU A 34 -0.04 23.92 2.90
C LEU A 34 0.97 24.56 1.95
N ALA A 35 2.25 24.20 2.04
CA ALA A 35 3.27 24.68 1.12
C ALA A 35 2.99 24.27 -0.33
N GLY A 36 2.50 23.05 -0.58
CA GLY A 36 2.09 22.61 -1.92
C GLY A 36 0.91 23.42 -2.49
N VAL A 37 -0.07 23.76 -1.65
CA VAL A 37 -1.21 24.62 -2.03
C VAL A 37 -0.78 26.07 -2.22
N LEU A 38 0.14 26.60 -1.41
CA LEU A 38 0.68 27.95 -1.61
C LEU A 38 1.51 28.03 -2.90
N LEU A 39 2.29 27.00 -3.21
CA LEU A 39 3.03 26.89 -4.46
C LEU A 39 2.12 26.73 -5.68
N HIS A 40 0.86 26.31 -5.50
CA HIS A 40 -0.12 26.24 -6.59
C HIS A 40 -0.32 27.61 -7.26
N PHE A 41 -0.24 28.71 -6.51
CA PHE A 41 -0.42 30.06 -7.03
C PHE A 41 0.70 30.49 -8.00
N GLN A 42 1.91 29.94 -7.84
CA GLN A 42 3.03 30.19 -8.75
C GLN A 42 3.17 29.10 -9.81
N MET A 43 2.97 27.84 -9.44
CA MET A 43 3.11 26.69 -10.31
C MET A 43 1.94 25.72 -10.10
N PRO A 44 1.05 25.56 -11.10
CA PRO A 44 -0.13 24.70 -10.95
C PRO A 44 0.26 23.26 -10.63
N ILE A 45 -0.61 22.56 -9.91
CA ILE A 45 -0.40 21.16 -9.53
C ILE A 45 -0.72 20.29 -10.75
N ILE A 46 0.29 20.01 -11.57
CA ILE A 46 0.14 19.21 -12.79
C ILE A 46 0.82 17.86 -12.59
N LYS A 47 0.01 16.79 -12.58
CA LYS A 47 0.50 15.40 -12.46
C LYS A 47 1.35 14.95 -13.65
N ARG A 48 1.08 15.48 -14.85
CA ARG A 48 1.76 15.05 -16.10
C ARG A 48 3.23 15.44 -16.17
N ILE A 49 3.59 16.63 -15.67
CA ILE A 49 4.97 17.16 -15.74
C ILE A 49 5.72 17.07 -14.42
N TRP A 50 5.12 16.41 -13.41
CA TRP A 50 5.69 16.25 -12.07
C TRP A 50 6.21 17.58 -11.47
N THR A 51 5.29 18.52 -11.21
CA THR A 51 5.65 19.83 -10.65
C THR A 51 6.11 19.73 -9.20
N GLY A 52 7.01 20.63 -8.77
CA GLY A 52 7.41 20.74 -7.36
C GLY A 52 6.24 20.95 -6.40
N SER A 53 5.20 21.70 -6.80
CA SER A 53 3.95 21.85 -6.06
C SER A 53 3.20 20.52 -5.90
N MET A 54 3.15 19.69 -6.96
CA MET A 54 2.60 18.33 -6.89
C MET A 54 3.42 17.42 -5.95
N THR A 55 4.75 17.47 -6.01
CA THR A 55 5.62 16.63 -5.16
C THR A 55 5.43 16.95 -3.68
N LEU A 56 5.34 18.23 -3.32
CA LEU A 56 5.08 18.65 -1.94
C LEU A 56 3.69 18.26 -1.46
N PHE A 57 2.68 18.45 -2.32
CA PHE A 57 1.30 18.08 -2.02
C PHE A 57 1.15 16.57 -1.80
N SER A 58 1.65 15.76 -2.74
CA SER A 58 1.65 14.30 -2.65
C SER A 58 2.48 13.79 -1.47
N GLY A 59 3.65 14.41 -1.23
CA GLY A 59 4.49 14.11 -0.08
C GLY A 59 3.79 14.36 1.25
N GLY A 60 3.07 15.48 1.38
CA GLY A 60 2.30 15.81 2.58
C GLY A 60 1.20 14.79 2.87
N ILE A 61 0.47 14.35 1.84
CA ILE A 61 -0.52 13.26 1.97
C ILE A 61 0.15 11.97 2.46
N CYS A 62 1.30 11.60 1.88
CA CYS A 62 2.05 10.42 2.29
C CYS A 62 2.51 10.49 3.76
N PHE A 63 2.94 11.66 4.25
CA PHE A 63 3.31 11.86 5.66
C PHE A 63 2.13 11.70 6.61
N ILE A 64 0.97 12.27 6.27
CA ILE A 64 -0.25 12.13 7.07
C ILE A 64 -0.69 10.66 7.09
N LEU A 65 -0.70 10.00 5.94
CA LEU A 65 -1.07 8.58 5.84
C LEU A 65 -0.12 7.70 6.66
N MET A 66 1.18 7.97 6.59
CA MET A 66 2.20 7.31 7.40
C MET A 66 1.94 7.51 8.91
N ALA A 67 1.60 8.73 9.33
CA ALA A 67 1.27 9.03 10.72
C ALA A 67 0.05 8.23 11.21
N ILE A 68 -1.01 8.15 10.39
CA ILE A 68 -2.21 7.38 10.71
C ILE A 68 -1.87 5.90 10.89
N PHE A 69 -1.16 5.28 9.94
CA PHE A 69 -0.78 3.87 10.04
C PHE A 69 0.13 3.60 11.24
N TYR A 70 1.11 4.47 11.48
CA TYR A 70 1.97 4.40 12.66
C TYR A 70 1.14 4.43 13.97
N TYR A 71 0.19 5.34 14.09
CA TYR A 71 -0.65 5.43 15.28
C TYR A 71 -1.56 4.20 15.45
N VAL A 72 -2.19 3.71 14.38
CA VAL A 72 -3.09 2.55 14.44
C VAL A 72 -2.33 1.26 14.78
N ILE A 73 -1.17 1.05 14.15
CA ILE A 73 -0.40 -0.20 14.26
C ILE A 73 0.54 -0.17 15.46
N ASP A 74 1.34 0.87 15.65
CA ASP A 74 2.39 0.90 16.67
C ASP A 74 1.90 1.45 18.01
N VAL A 75 1.03 2.47 18.02
CA VAL A 75 0.50 3.06 19.27
C VAL A 75 -0.70 2.26 19.79
N LYS A 76 -1.73 2.07 18.97
CA LYS A 76 -2.96 1.35 19.36
C LYS A 76 -2.82 -0.18 19.29
N LYS A 77 -1.73 -0.70 18.72
CA LYS A 77 -1.44 -2.15 18.59
C LYS A 77 -2.55 -2.95 17.89
N VAL A 78 -3.34 -2.31 17.02
CA VAL A 78 -4.41 -2.97 16.26
C VAL A 78 -3.77 -3.67 15.06
N VAL A 79 -3.32 -4.91 15.26
CA VAL A 79 -2.59 -5.68 14.23
C VAL A 79 -3.44 -6.70 13.47
N LYS A 80 -4.55 -7.17 14.07
CA LYS A 80 -5.38 -8.24 13.50
C LYS A 80 -5.91 -7.94 12.09
N PRO A 81 -6.55 -6.80 11.82
CA PRO A 81 -7.08 -6.52 10.47
C PRO A 81 -5.99 -6.19 9.46
N PHE A 82 -4.78 -5.78 9.87
CA PHE A 82 -3.70 -5.41 8.95
C PHE A 82 -2.78 -6.57 8.57
N ARG A 83 -3.04 -7.78 9.09
CA ARG A 83 -2.19 -8.95 8.85
C ARG A 83 -2.14 -9.35 7.37
N TRP A 84 -3.23 -9.17 6.63
CA TRP A 84 -3.26 -9.45 5.19
C TRP A 84 -2.42 -8.44 4.39
N LEU A 85 -2.42 -7.15 4.76
CA LEU A 85 -1.53 -6.16 4.15
C LEU A 85 -0.06 -6.52 4.42
N LYS A 86 0.25 -7.04 5.61
CA LYS A 86 1.59 -7.51 5.92
C LYS A 86 2.01 -8.62 4.97
N ILE A 87 1.15 -9.63 4.74
CA ILE A 87 1.41 -10.77 3.84
C ILE A 87 1.77 -10.27 2.43
N TYR A 88 0.98 -9.36 1.87
CA TYR A 88 1.28 -8.72 0.58
C TYR A 88 2.59 -7.92 0.63
N GLY A 89 2.77 -7.11 1.67
CA GLY A 89 3.91 -6.19 1.81
C GLY A 89 5.27 -6.88 1.88
N MET A 90 5.38 -8.00 2.61
CA MET A 90 6.67 -8.68 2.80
C MET A 90 7.19 -9.36 1.53
N ASN A 91 6.31 -9.68 0.58
CA ASN A 91 6.66 -10.28 -0.71
C ASN A 91 6.16 -9.41 -1.87
N SER A 92 6.27 -8.08 -1.73
CA SER A 92 5.74 -7.12 -2.72
C SER A 92 6.30 -7.33 -4.14
N ILE A 93 7.58 -7.72 -4.27
CA ILE A 93 8.20 -7.98 -5.57
C ILE A 93 7.58 -9.21 -6.25
N VAL A 94 7.31 -10.26 -5.47
CA VAL A 94 6.69 -11.50 -5.94
C VAL A 94 5.24 -11.23 -6.32
N ALA A 95 4.52 -10.44 -5.51
CA ALA A 95 3.16 -10.02 -5.81
C ALA A 95 3.08 -9.26 -7.14
N TYR A 96 4.02 -8.33 -7.38
CA TYR A 96 4.12 -7.59 -8.63
C TYR A 96 4.42 -8.52 -9.82
N PHE A 97 5.43 -9.38 -9.69
CA PHE A 97 5.83 -10.30 -10.76
C PHE A 97 4.71 -11.28 -11.12
N ILE A 98 4.08 -11.89 -10.13
CA ILE A 98 2.97 -12.82 -10.38
C ILE A 98 1.78 -12.08 -11.00
N GLY A 99 1.45 -10.89 -10.51
CA GLY A 99 0.33 -10.10 -11.02
C GLY A 99 0.49 -9.65 -12.47
N GLU A 100 1.72 -9.32 -12.89
CA GLU A 100 2.02 -8.84 -14.24
C GLU A 100 2.24 -10.00 -15.24
N PHE A 101 2.96 -11.04 -14.82
CA PHE A 101 3.44 -12.09 -15.74
C PHE A 101 2.61 -13.38 -15.72
N VAL A 102 1.77 -13.60 -14.71
CA VAL A 102 1.03 -14.86 -14.56
C VAL A 102 -0.47 -14.60 -14.53
N ASN A 103 -1.17 -15.04 -15.58
CA ASN A 103 -2.62 -14.92 -15.67
C ASN A 103 -3.29 -16.25 -15.26
N PHE A 104 -3.81 -16.33 -14.03
CA PHE A 104 -4.49 -17.54 -13.56
C PHE A 104 -5.96 -17.65 -14.00
N ARG A 105 -6.46 -16.71 -14.83
CA ARG A 105 -7.84 -16.76 -15.33
C ARG A 105 -8.17 -18.10 -16.00
N SER A 106 -7.23 -18.69 -16.74
CA SER A 106 -7.41 -19.99 -17.38
C SER A 106 -7.59 -21.13 -16.39
N VAL A 107 -6.89 -21.08 -15.25
CA VAL A 107 -7.01 -22.10 -14.19
C VAL A 107 -8.39 -22.01 -13.53
N ILE A 108 -8.86 -20.78 -13.28
CA ILE A 108 -10.14 -20.54 -12.63
C ILE A 108 -11.28 -20.91 -13.57
N HIS A 109 -11.21 -20.51 -14.84
CA HIS A 109 -12.19 -20.89 -15.86
C HIS A 109 -12.34 -22.41 -15.98
N SER A 110 -11.24 -23.16 -15.89
CA SER A 110 -11.29 -24.64 -15.87
C SER A 110 -12.00 -25.20 -14.62
N LEU A 111 -11.85 -24.54 -13.47
CA LEU A 111 -12.51 -24.91 -12.21
C LEU A 111 -13.98 -24.45 -12.14
N THR A 112 -14.32 -23.33 -12.78
CA THR A 112 -15.65 -22.69 -12.72
C THR A 112 -16.54 -22.97 -13.92
N PHE A 113 -16.06 -23.75 -14.90
CA PHE A 113 -16.76 -24.04 -16.16
C PHE A 113 -18.22 -24.50 -15.97
N GLY A 114 -18.52 -25.26 -14.91
CA GLY A 114 -19.89 -25.70 -14.59
C GLY A 114 -20.78 -24.66 -13.89
N LEU A 115 -20.18 -23.67 -13.20
CA LEU A 115 -20.88 -22.62 -12.46
C LEU A 115 -21.10 -21.36 -13.32
N GLU A 116 -20.18 -21.06 -14.23
CA GLU A 116 -20.30 -19.91 -15.15
C GLU A 116 -21.51 -20.02 -16.09
N ASN A 117 -21.86 -21.25 -16.50
CA ASN A 117 -23.00 -21.48 -17.40
C ASN A 117 -24.36 -21.24 -16.71
N GLN A 118 -24.41 -21.28 -15.37
CA GLN A 118 -25.63 -21.00 -14.62
C GLN A 118 -25.86 -19.50 -14.37
N TRP A 119 -24.79 -18.69 -14.32
CA TRP A 119 -24.85 -17.26 -13.98
C TRP A 119 -23.83 -16.44 -14.80
N PRO A 120 -24.09 -16.22 -16.10
CA PRO A 120 -23.12 -15.60 -17.02
C PRO A 120 -22.75 -14.15 -16.65
N GLU A 121 -23.63 -13.43 -15.95
CA GLU A 121 -23.35 -12.06 -15.49
C GLU A 121 -22.31 -11.99 -14.35
N LEU A 122 -22.20 -13.05 -13.53
CA LEU A 122 -21.25 -13.12 -12.41
C LEU A 122 -19.90 -13.71 -12.81
N ALA A 123 -19.82 -14.39 -13.96
CA ALA A 123 -18.61 -14.99 -14.50
C ALA A 123 -17.36 -14.08 -14.47
N PRO A 124 -17.37 -12.84 -14.99
CA PRO A 124 -16.18 -12.00 -14.98
C PRO A 124 -15.73 -11.58 -13.57
N ILE A 125 -16.66 -11.45 -12.63
CA ILE A 125 -16.37 -11.11 -11.23
C ILE A 125 -15.72 -12.32 -10.55
N ILE A 126 -16.26 -13.52 -10.76
CA ILE A 126 -15.73 -14.77 -10.19
C ILE A 126 -14.32 -15.05 -10.73
N LEU A 127 -14.10 -14.91 -12.03
CA LEU A 127 -12.77 -15.07 -12.64
C LEU A 127 -11.74 -14.09 -12.08
N THR A 128 -12.13 -12.83 -11.92
CA THR A 128 -11.22 -11.78 -11.42
C THR A 128 -10.93 -11.99 -9.94
N ALA A 129 -11.95 -12.26 -9.12
CA ALA A 129 -11.80 -12.54 -7.70
C ALA A 129 -10.96 -13.81 -7.45
N GLY A 130 -11.20 -14.88 -8.22
CA GLY A 130 -10.41 -16.10 -8.17
C GLY A 130 -8.93 -15.84 -8.48
N ASN A 131 -8.63 -14.96 -9.44
CA ASN A 131 -7.25 -14.65 -9.82
C ASN A 131 -6.51 -14.00 -8.65
N PHE A 132 -7.11 -12.97 -8.05
CA PHE A 132 -6.57 -12.34 -6.84
C PHE A 132 -6.44 -13.33 -5.68
N TYR A 133 -7.39 -14.24 -5.53
CA TYR A 133 -7.37 -15.24 -4.47
C TYR A 133 -6.22 -16.26 -4.64
N ILE A 134 -5.97 -16.74 -5.86
CA ILE A 134 -4.84 -17.63 -6.15
C ILE A 134 -3.51 -16.91 -5.86
N VAL A 135 -3.36 -15.67 -6.32
CA VAL A 135 -2.17 -14.87 -6.02
C VAL A 135 -1.99 -14.69 -4.51
N PHE A 136 -3.08 -14.38 -3.80
CA PHE A 136 -3.05 -14.27 -2.34
C PHE A 136 -2.64 -15.58 -1.66
N LEU A 137 -3.14 -16.72 -2.11
CA LEU A 137 -2.75 -18.03 -1.58
C LEU A 137 -1.27 -18.32 -1.79
N ILE A 138 -0.72 -18.01 -2.96
CA ILE A 138 0.72 -18.17 -3.23
C ILE A 138 1.54 -17.31 -2.27
N LEU A 139 1.17 -16.04 -2.11
CA LEU A 139 1.84 -15.12 -1.17
C LEU A 139 1.68 -15.57 0.29
N TYR A 140 0.53 -16.14 0.64
CA TYR A 140 0.27 -16.69 1.96
C TYR A 140 1.15 -17.92 2.25
N LEU A 141 1.32 -18.82 1.27
CA LEU A 141 2.21 -19.98 1.39
C LEU A 141 3.67 -19.55 1.55
N LEU A 142 4.12 -18.58 0.74
CA LEU A 142 5.45 -17.96 0.87
C LEU A 142 5.64 -17.37 2.27
N TYR A 143 4.63 -16.65 2.78
CA TYR A 143 4.67 -16.08 4.12
C TYR A 143 4.73 -17.15 5.22
N LYS A 144 3.90 -18.20 5.13
CA LYS A 144 3.88 -19.30 6.10
C LYS A 144 5.22 -20.03 6.15
N ASN A 145 5.84 -20.23 4.98
CA ASN A 145 7.13 -20.90 4.85
C ASN A 145 8.33 -19.97 5.10
N LYS A 146 8.09 -18.68 5.42
CA LYS A 146 9.11 -17.65 5.69
C LYS A 146 10.11 -17.42 4.54
N TYR A 147 9.70 -17.69 3.30
CA TYR A 147 10.47 -17.30 2.13
C TYR A 147 10.19 -15.83 1.81
N PHE A 148 11.23 -14.99 1.96
CA PHE A 148 11.16 -13.56 1.68
C PHE A 148 12.20 -13.22 0.61
N VAL A 149 11.72 -12.91 -0.59
CA VAL A 149 12.59 -12.49 -1.69
C VAL A 149 13.02 -11.06 -1.44
N LYS A 150 14.34 -10.86 -1.28
CA LYS A 150 14.97 -9.54 -1.14
C LYS A 150 15.86 -9.29 -2.35
N ILE A 151 15.90 -8.04 -2.80
CA ILE A 151 16.82 -7.52 -3.82
C ILE A 151 17.84 -6.65 -3.10
#